data_AF-A0A8I2D838-F1
#
_entry.id   AF-A0A8I2D838-F1
#
_cell.length_a   1.000
_cell.length_b   1.000
_cell.length_c   1.000
_cell.angle_alpha   90.00
_cell.angle_beta   90.00
_cell.angle_gamma   90.00
#
_symmetry.space_group_name_H-M   'P 1'
#
loop_
_entity.id
_entity.type
_entity.pdbx_description
1 polymer ?
#
loop_
_entity_poly.entity_id
_entity_poly.type
_entity_poly.pdbx_seq_one_letter_code
_entity_poly.pdbx_strand_id
1 'polypeptide(L)'
;MISSQKRRYIEFTTHFKGRPFSRDDLFNEFHMKKHSGATTIIKSLINYGLVYQGKDGLYHVSDDCEQMLRDGKFRSHDTSASSNGIVAESALSALVKRFDALLAEVRT
;
A
#
# COMPACT_ATOMS: atom_id res chain seq x y z
N MET A 1 20.79 -0.36 8.66
CA MET A 1 21.03 -0.72 7.24
C MET A 1 19.70 -0.83 6.52
N ILE A 2 19.52 -0.13 5.40
CA ILE A 2 18.32 -0.25 4.56
C ILE A 2 18.44 -1.55 3.77
N SER A 3 17.44 -2.43 3.83
CA SER A 3 17.44 -3.67 3.04
C SER A 3 17.48 -3.33 1.54
N SER A 4 18.17 -4.16 0.75
CA SER A 4 18.25 -4.01 -0.71
C SER A 4 16.87 -3.92 -1.38
N GLN A 5 15.87 -4.58 -0.79
CA GLN A 5 14.46 -4.49 -1.21
C GLN A 5 13.85 -3.11 -0.95
N LYS A 6 14.07 -2.53 0.24
CA LYS A 6 13.57 -1.19 0.58
C LYS A 6 14.17 -0.13 -0.34
N ARG A 7 15.46 -0.24 -0.69
CA ARG A 7 16.10 0.66 -1.67
C ARG A 7 15.44 0.58 -3.05
N ARG A 8 15.11 -0.63 -3.51
CA ARG A 8 14.36 -0.83 -4.76
C ARG A 8 12.96 -0.23 -4.70
N TYR A 9 12.21 -0.41 -3.61
CA TYR A 9 10.87 0.18 -3.48
C TYR A 9 10.90 1.71 -3.49
N ILE A 10 11.91 2.32 -2.88
CA ILE A 10 12.13 3.77 -2.98
C ILE A 10 12.36 4.17 -4.43
N GLU A 11 13.21 3.44 -5.15
CA GLU A 11 13.52 3.72 -6.56
C GLU A 11 12.26 3.64 -7.44
N PHE A 12 11.48 2.55 -7.34
CA PHE A 12 10.22 2.39 -8.08
C PHE A 12 9.23 3.53 -7.80
N THR A 13 8.96 3.79 -6.51
CA THR A 13 7.95 4.77 -6.11
C THR A 13 8.35 6.21 -6.43
N THR A 14 9.66 6.50 -6.40
CA THR A 14 10.19 7.81 -6.83
C THR A 14 10.05 7.98 -8.35
N HIS A 15 10.36 6.93 -9.10
CA HIS A 15 10.34 6.96 -10.56
C HIS A 15 8.92 7.10 -11.15
N PHE A 16 7.91 6.59 -10.45
CA PHE A 16 6.50 6.70 -10.84
C PHE A 16 5.74 7.78 -10.05
N LYS A 17 6.42 8.59 -9.23
CA LYS A 17 5.75 9.65 -8.46
C LYS A 17 5.11 10.67 -9.42
N GLY A 18 3.82 10.92 -9.24
CA GLY A 18 3.07 11.89 -10.04
C GLY A 18 2.64 11.40 -11.42
N ARG A 19 2.89 10.13 -11.77
CA ARG A 19 2.38 9.52 -13.02
C ARG A 19 1.73 8.15 -12.76
N PRO A 20 0.61 7.83 -13.41
CA PRO A 20 0.10 6.46 -13.43
C PRO A 20 1.08 5.56 -14.20
N PHE A 21 1.17 4.30 -13.79
CA PHE A 21 2.01 3.31 -14.46
C PHE A 21 1.31 1.95 -14.57
N SER A 22 1.67 1.20 -15.61
CA SER A 22 1.21 -0.17 -15.82
C SER A 22 2.26 -1.17 -15.36
N ARG A 23 1.86 -2.46 -15.33
CA ARG A 23 2.80 -3.55 -15.08
C ARG A 23 3.90 -3.61 -16.14
N ASP A 24 3.57 -3.30 -17.38
CA ASP A 24 4.51 -3.37 -18.49
C ASP A 24 5.48 -2.20 -18.46
N ASP A 25 5.08 -1.03 -17.97
CA ASP A 25 6.00 0.09 -17.70
C ASP A 25 7.04 -0.29 -16.65
N LEU A 26 6.60 -0.92 -15.55
CA LEU A 26 7.50 -1.40 -14.50
C LEU A 26 8.45 -2.50 -14.99
N PHE A 27 8.01 -3.32 -15.94
CA PHE A 27 8.85 -4.34 -16.58
C PHE A 27 9.89 -3.72 -17.53
N ASN A 28 9.47 -2.77 -18.37
CA ASN A 28 10.29 -2.12 -19.40
C ASN A 28 11.31 -1.17 -18.78
N GLU A 29 10.89 -0.28 -17.88
CA GLU A 29 11.74 0.77 -17.30
C GLU A 29 12.81 0.21 -16.36
N PHE A 30 12.56 -0.94 -15.74
CA PHE A 30 13.51 -1.59 -14.82
C PHE A 30 14.19 -2.83 -15.42
N HIS A 31 14.09 -3.01 -16.74
CA HIS A 31 14.70 -4.11 -17.50
C HIS A 31 14.55 -5.47 -16.79
N MET A 32 13.34 -5.77 -16.33
CA MET A 32 13.11 -6.99 -15.56
C MET A 32 13.26 -8.21 -16.46
N LYS A 33 13.87 -9.29 -15.94
CA LYS A 33 14.05 -10.53 -16.73
C LYS A 33 12.74 -11.28 -17.00
N LYS A 34 11.68 -11.06 -16.21
CA LYS A 34 10.38 -11.75 -16.32
C LYS A 34 9.23 -10.84 -15.86
N HIS A 35 8.09 -10.88 -16.56
CA HIS A 35 6.85 -10.19 -16.15
C HIS A 35 6.29 -10.69 -14.80
N SER A 36 6.64 -11.92 -14.39
CA SER A 36 6.31 -12.43 -13.06
C SER A 36 7.01 -11.63 -11.95
N GLY A 37 8.23 -11.13 -12.20
CA GLY A 37 8.94 -10.26 -11.27
C GLY A 37 8.23 -8.93 -11.06
N ALA A 38 7.76 -8.31 -12.15
CA ALA A 38 6.99 -7.07 -12.08
C ALA A 38 5.68 -7.26 -11.31
N THR A 39 4.99 -8.38 -11.57
CA THR A 39 3.75 -8.74 -10.85
C THR A 39 3.99 -8.91 -9.35
N THR A 40 5.05 -9.61 -8.95
CA THR A 40 5.41 -9.80 -7.54
C THR A 40 5.76 -8.46 -6.89
N ILE A 41 6.50 -7.59 -7.57
CA ILE A 41 6.87 -6.28 -7.02
C ILE A 41 5.63 -5.40 -6.85
N ILE A 42 4.73 -5.34 -7.83
CA ILE A 42 3.49 -4.57 -7.71
C ILE A 42 2.64 -5.11 -6.56
N LYS A 43 2.48 -6.43 -6.43
CA LYS A 43 1.79 -7.03 -5.28
C LYS A 43 2.43 -6.62 -3.96
N SER A 44 3.76 -6.62 -3.87
CA SER A 44 4.47 -6.15 -2.67
C SER A 44 4.22 -4.67 -2.41
N LEU A 45 4.32 -3.81 -3.43
CA LEU A 45 4.10 -2.37 -3.29
C LEU A 45 2.67 -2.05 -2.84
N ILE A 46 1.67 -2.77 -3.36
CA ILE A 46 0.27 -2.68 -2.95
C ILE A 46 0.11 -3.17 -1.51
N ASN A 47 0.69 -4.33 -1.17
CA ASN A 47 0.64 -4.89 0.18
C ASN A 47 1.14 -3.86 1.19
N TYR A 48 2.26 -3.20 0.88
CA TYR A 48 2.85 -2.18 1.72
C TYR A 48 2.13 -0.82 1.70
N GLY A 49 1.08 -0.65 0.90
CA GLY A 49 0.35 0.61 0.74
C GLY A 49 1.14 1.71 0.03
N LEU A 50 2.23 1.36 -0.65
CA LEU A 50 3.09 2.31 -1.37
C LEU A 50 2.48 2.72 -2.71
N VAL A 51 1.68 1.83 -3.30
CA VAL A 51 0.94 2.09 -4.54
C VAL A 51 -0.48 1.54 -4.41
N TYR A 52 -1.41 2.10 -5.17
CA TYR A 52 -2.79 1.63 -5.26
C TYR A 52 -3.22 1.52 -6.73
N GLN A 53 -4.21 0.67 -7.01
CA GLN A 53 -4.78 0.56 -8.35
C GLN A 53 -5.92 1.58 -8.51
N GLY A 54 -5.80 2.42 -9.53
CA GLY A 54 -6.83 3.38 -9.94
C GLY A 54 -8.00 2.71 -10.66
N LYS A 55 -9.07 3.48 -10.88
CA LYS A 55 -10.28 3.03 -11.60
C LYS A 55 -10.03 2.82 -13.10
N ASP A 56 -8.96 3.40 -13.62
CA ASP A 56 -8.43 3.24 -14.97
C ASP A 56 -7.65 1.92 -15.15
N GLY A 57 -7.47 1.14 -14.07
CA GLY A 57 -6.70 -0.10 -14.06
C GLY A 57 -5.20 0.10 -13.98
N LEU A 58 -4.73 1.35 -13.89
CA LEU A 58 -3.31 1.70 -13.72
C LEU A 58 -2.95 1.81 -12.24
N TYR A 59 -1.65 1.79 -11.94
CA TYR A 59 -1.13 1.92 -10.59
C TYR A 59 -0.66 3.35 -10.33
N HIS A 60 -0.94 3.84 -9.13
CA HIS A 60 -0.56 5.17 -8.67
C HIS A 60 0.24 5.06 -7.38
N VAL A 61 1.25 5.91 -7.22
CA VAL A 61 2.02 6.02 -5.98
C VAL A 61 1.18 6.74 -4.93
N SER A 62 1.13 6.21 -3.71
CA SER A 62 0.43 6.84 -2.58
C SER A 62 1.13 8.14 -2.16
N ASP A 63 0.38 9.18 -1.82
CA ASP A 63 0.96 10.46 -1.38
C ASP A 63 1.81 10.31 -0.11
N ASP A 64 1.41 9.40 0.79
CA ASP A 64 2.13 9.08 2.03
C ASP A 64 3.35 8.15 1.82
N CYS A 65 3.64 7.73 0.58
CA CYS A 65 4.66 6.71 0.29
C CYS A 65 6.05 7.10 0.82
N GLU A 66 6.45 8.37 0.67
CA GLU A 66 7.75 8.84 1.17
C GLU A 66 7.85 8.77 2.70
N GLN A 67 6.76 9.10 3.39
CA GLN A 67 6.71 9.04 4.85
C GLN A 67 6.69 7.59 5.33
N MET A 68 5.93 6.70 4.69
CA MET A 68 5.90 5.27 4.98
C MET A 68 7.26 4.60 4.76
N LEU A 69 7.96 4.97 3.68
CA LEU A 69 9.32 4.49 3.39
C LEU A 69 10.33 5.04 4.39
N ARG A 70 10.23 6.30 4.83
CA ARG A 70 11.11 6.86 5.87
C ARG A 70 10.90 6.18 7.21
N ASP A 71 9.65 6.07 7.66
CA ASP A 71 9.29 5.53 8.97
C ASP A 71 9.52 4.01 9.06
N GLY A 72 9.66 3.34 7.90
CA GLY A 72 9.76 1.88 7.85
C GLY A 72 8.49 1.18 8.36
N LYS A 73 7.40 1.93 8.55
CA LYS A 73 6.06 1.42 8.82
C LYS A 73 5.43 0.98 7.51
N PHE A 74 5.97 -0.10 7.00
CA PHE A 74 5.32 -0.89 5.98
C PHE A 74 4.01 -1.39 6.57
N ARG A 75 2.87 -1.04 5.95
CA ARG A 75 1.60 -1.71 6.27
C ARG A 75 1.79 -3.16 5.84
N SER A 76 2.28 -4.01 6.75
CA SER A 76 2.31 -5.44 6.49
C SER A 76 0.87 -5.91 6.57
N HIS A 77 0.25 -6.20 5.44
CA HIS A 77 -0.92 -7.05 5.41
C HIS A 77 -0.49 -8.51 5.24
N ASP A 78 0.56 -8.93 5.97
CA ASP A 78 0.74 -10.36 6.26
C ASP A 78 -0.14 -10.73 7.45
N THR A 79 -1.23 -11.40 7.09
CA THR A 79 -2.13 -12.23 7.88
C THR A 79 -1.43 -13.41 8.56
N SER A 80 -0.35 -13.16 9.29
CA SER A 80 0.27 -14.15 10.19
C SER A 80 1.35 -13.50 11.06
N ALA A 81 0.91 -12.95 12.20
CA ALA A 81 1.70 -12.65 13.39
C ALA A 81 2.76 -11.53 13.29
N SER A 82 2.49 -10.39 13.94
CA SER A 82 3.26 -9.98 15.13
C SER A 82 2.82 -8.60 15.65
N SER A 83 2.26 -8.60 16.87
CA SER A 83 2.27 -7.52 17.86
C SER A 83 2.04 -6.07 17.40
N ASN A 84 0.80 -5.76 17.01
CA ASN A 84 0.11 -4.53 17.43
C ASN A 84 -1.42 -4.62 17.20
N GLY A 85 -1.97 -5.83 17.39
CA GLY A 85 -3.40 -6.15 17.27
C GLY A 85 -4.33 -5.46 18.29
N ILE A 86 -3.92 -4.34 18.87
CA ILE A 86 -4.70 -3.59 19.87
C ILE A 86 -5.15 -2.23 19.29
N VAL A 87 -4.45 -1.69 18.30
CA VAL A 87 -4.75 -0.34 17.77
C VAL A 87 -5.76 -0.36 16.61
N ALA A 88 -5.80 -1.43 15.82
CA ALA A 88 -6.74 -1.53 14.69
C ALA A 88 -8.16 -1.96 15.13
N GLU A 89 -8.26 -2.85 16.12
CA GLU A 89 -9.56 -3.34 16.61
C GLU A 89 -10.34 -2.25 17.37
N SER A 90 -9.62 -1.42 18.14
CA SER A 90 -10.22 -0.30 18.88
C SER A 90 -10.73 0.81 17.95
N ALA A 91 -9.98 1.14 16.89
CA ALA A 91 -10.41 2.13 15.90
C ALA A 91 -11.60 1.64 15.06
N LEU A 92 -11.61 0.36 14.66
CA LEU A 92 -12.71 -0.23 13.91
C LEU A 92 -13.97 -0.38 14.78
N SER A 93 -13.83 -0.81 16.04
CA SER A 93 -14.94 -0.88 17.00
C SER A 93 -15.54 0.51 17.29
N ALA A 94 -14.69 1.53 17.41
CA ALA A 94 -15.16 2.91 17.58
C ALA A 94 -15.92 3.42 16.34
N LEU A 95 -15.49 3.02 15.14
CA LEU A 95 -16.18 3.38 13.90
C LEU A 95 -17.54 2.68 13.76
N VAL A 96 -17.61 1.38 14.08
CA VAL A 96 -18.87 0.62 14.09
C VAL A 96 -19.86 1.21 15.10
N LYS A 97 -19.41 1.51 16.33
CA LYS A 97 -20.27 2.14 17.35
C LYS A 97 -20.80 3.51 16.92
N ARG A 98 -20.00 4.32 16.23
CA ARG A 98 -20.47 5.61 15.68
C ARG A 98 -21.49 5.40 14.57
N PHE A 99 -21.30 4.39 13.73
CA PHE A 99 -22.24 4.05 12.66
C PHE A 99 -23.58 3.57 13.22
N ASP A 100 -23.55 2.72 14.25
CA ASP A 100 -24.75 2.24 14.93
C ASP A 100 -25.52 3.36 15.65
N ALA A 101 -24.80 4.30 16.30
CA ALA A 101 -25.42 5.46 16.93
C ALA A 101 -26.11 6.39 15.91
N LEU A 102 -25.48 6.63 14.76
CA LEU A 102 -26.06 7.39 13.66
C LEU A 102 -27.31 6.71 13.09
N LEU A 103 -27.29 5.38 12.95
CA LEU A 103 -28.47 4.63 12.48
C LEU A 103 -29.62 4.62 13.48
N ALA A 104 -29.31 4.69 14.78
CA ALA A 104 -30.32 4.79 15.84
C ALA A 104 -31.01 6.17 15.83
N GLU A 105 -30.26 7.25 15.62
CA GLU A 105 -30.82 8.62 15.51
C GLU A 105 -31.66 8.84 14.25
N VAL A 106 -31.42 8.08 13.18
CA VAL A 106 -32.21 8.16 11.93
C VAL A 106 -33.52 7.35 12.02
N ARG A 107 -33.69 6.49 13.02
CA ARG A 107 -34.89 5.64 13.22
C ARG A 107 -35.91 6.20 14.22
N THR A 108 -35.63 7.34 14.84
CA THR A 108 -36.60 8.13 15.64
C THR A 108 -37.26 9.20 14.79
#